data_AF-A0A4Y7PKN5-F1
#
_entry.id   AF-A0A4Y7PKN5-F1
#
_cell.length_a   1.000
_cell.length_b   1.000
_cell.length_c   1.000
_cell.angle_alpha   90.00
_cell.angle_beta   90.00
_cell.angle_gamma   90.00
#
_symmetry.space_group_name_H-M   'P 1'
#
loop_
_entity.id
_entity.type
_entity.pdbx_description
1 polymer ?
#
loop_
_entity_poly.entity_id
_entity_poly.type
_entity_poly.pdbx_seq_one_letter_code
_entity_poly.pdbx_strand_id
1 'polypeptide(L)'
;MAQIFSKKATPGFIYVFEITDPDAPIDDFVHLKVGFAKDVMERLQNWRTQCQPLQFTWVGDWEVSHCRRIEKLLHSELDGLIEYLESTCTSHHDNYKEMDGWESILPMRGMVEKWEKFIEKYPN
;
A
#
# COMPACT_ATOMS: atom_id res chain seq x y z
N MET A 1 22.13 6.86 7.19
CA MET A 1 21.81 8.19 6.66
C MET A 1 20.31 8.43 6.82
N ALA A 2 19.88 9.42 7.59
CA ALA A 2 18.47 9.68 7.85
C ALA A 2 17.82 10.33 6.62
N GLN A 3 16.84 9.66 6.02
CA GLN A 3 16.10 10.17 4.88
C GLN A 3 15.25 11.37 5.33
N ILE A 4 15.59 12.57 4.85
CA ILE A 4 14.90 13.82 5.20
C ILE A 4 13.47 13.73 4.66
N PHE A 5 12.49 13.58 5.55
CA PHE A 5 11.07 13.62 5.18
C PHE A 5 10.74 15.02 4.65
N SER A 6 10.19 15.10 3.44
CA SER A 6 9.69 16.37 2.87
C SER A 6 8.60 16.95 3.76
N LYS A 7 8.73 18.23 4.14
CA LYS A 7 7.85 18.94 5.08
C LYS A 7 6.46 19.30 4.53
N LYS A 8 6.25 19.25 3.22
CA LYS A 8 4.96 19.65 2.64
C LYS A 8 3.93 18.54 2.78
N ALA A 9 2.84 18.83 3.49
CA ALA A 9 1.61 18.05 3.42
C ALA A 9 1.29 17.81 1.95
N THR A 10 1.12 16.54 1.58
CA THR A 10 0.76 16.14 0.23
C THR A 10 -0.57 15.44 0.39
N PRO A 11 -1.69 16.16 0.23
CA PRO A 11 -3.00 15.55 0.31
C PRO A 11 -3.19 14.54 -0.81
N GLY A 12 -3.93 13.49 -0.51
CA GLY A 12 -4.30 12.45 -1.46
C GLY A 12 -4.86 11.25 -0.72
N PHE A 13 -4.91 10.12 -1.40
CA PHE A 13 -5.44 8.88 -0.86
C PHE A 13 -4.31 7.90 -0.59
N ILE A 14 -4.37 7.20 0.54
CA ILE A 14 -3.75 5.88 0.67
C ILE A 14 -4.74 4.88 0.10
N TYR A 15 -4.31 4.01 -0.79
CA TYR A 15 -5.13 2.95 -1.34
C TYR A 15 -4.54 1.59 -1.03
N VAL A 16 -5.41 0.60 -0.91
CA VAL A 16 -5.07 -0.80 -0.75
C VAL A 16 -5.84 -1.62 -1.76
N PHE A 17 -5.09 -2.42 -2.52
CA PHE A 17 -5.65 -3.42 -3.42
C PHE A 17 -5.14 -4.80 -3.02
N GLU A 18 -6.03 -5.76 -3.01
CA GLU A 18 -5.65 -7.17 -2.98
C GLU A 18 -5.31 -7.57 -4.41
N ILE A 19 -4.24 -8.31 -4.56
CA ILE A 19 -3.75 -8.84 -5.82
C ILE A 19 -4.00 -10.33 -5.80
N THR A 20 -4.50 -10.86 -6.91
CA THR A 20 -4.65 -12.29 -7.11
C THR A 20 -4.00 -12.65 -8.43
N ASP A 21 -3.02 -13.54 -8.40
CA ASP A 21 -2.42 -14.09 -9.61
C ASP A 21 -3.03 -15.48 -9.87
N PRO A 22 -3.81 -15.67 -10.95
CA PRO A 22 -4.40 -16.97 -11.26
C PRO A 22 -3.36 -18.03 -11.65
N ASP A 23 -2.14 -17.62 -12.04
CA ASP A 23 -1.07 -18.51 -12.46
C ASP A 23 -0.06 -18.79 -11.33
N ALA A 24 -0.18 -18.12 -10.18
CA ALA A 24 0.67 -18.35 -9.02
C ALA A 24 0.31 -19.66 -8.31
N PRO A 25 1.29 -20.35 -7.70
CA PRO A 25 1.01 -21.47 -6.80
C PRO A 25 0.13 -21.00 -5.64
N ILE A 26 -0.79 -21.87 -5.19
CA ILE A 26 -1.61 -21.58 -4.01
C ILE A 26 -0.67 -21.43 -2.81
N ASP A 27 -0.65 -20.24 -2.25
CA ASP A 27 -0.02 -19.93 -0.97
C ASP A 27 -1.11 -19.55 0.06
N ASP A 28 -0.76 -19.59 1.34
CA ASP A 28 -1.65 -19.21 2.43
C ASP A 28 -1.65 -17.67 2.67
N PHE A 29 -1.07 -16.90 1.74
CA PHE A 29 -0.85 -15.47 1.91
C PHE A 29 -1.83 -14.62 1.09
N VAL A 30 -2.10 -13.42 1.59
CA VAL A 30 -2.85 -12.39 0.88
C VAL A 30 -1.90 -11.34 0.34
N HIS A 31 -1.86 -11.21 -0.98
CA HIS A 31 -0.99 -10.26 -1.65
C HIS A 31 -1.64 -8.88 -1.66
N LEU A 32 -1.04 -7.90 -0.97
CA LEU A 32 -1.54 -6.54 -0.91
C LEU A 32 -0.62 -5.56 -1.61
N LYS A 33 -1.23 -4.63 -2.36
CA LYS A 33 -0.61 -3.39 -2.78
C LYS A 33 -1.11 -2.25 -1.93
N VAL A 34 -0.18 -1.66 -1.18
CA VAL A 34 -0.39 -0.37 -0.51
C VAL A 34 0.34 0.70 -1.30
N GLY A 35 -0.36 1.79 -1.61
CA GLY A 35 0.24 2.93 -2.30
C GLY A 35 -0.50 4.22 -1.99
N PHE A 36 -0.07 5.31 -2.64
CA PHE A 36 -0.79 6.57 -2.61
C PHE A 36 -1.09 7.11 -4.01
N ALA A 37 -2.21 7.82 -4.14
CA ALA A 37 -2.59 8.48 -5.38
C ALA A 37 -3.40 9.75 -5.09
N LYS A 38 -3.43 10.68 -6.06
CA LYS A 38 -4.42 11.78 -6.03
C LYS A 38 -5.76 11.35 -6.59
N ASP A 39 -5.73 10.44 -7.56
CA ASP A 39 -6.88 9.78 -8.15
C ASP A 39 -6.61 8.27 -8.12
N VAL A 40 -7.33 7.56 -7.25
CA VAL A 40 -7.16 6.11 -7.05
C VAL A 40 -7.68 5.33 -8.26
N MET A 41 -8.73 5.82 -8.91
CA MET A 41 -9.34 5.17 -10.07
C MET A 41 -8.42 5.25 -11.28
N GLU A 42 -7.82 6.41 -11.54
CA GLU A 42 -6.82 6.58 -12.58
C GLU A 42 -5.60 5.69 -12.31
N ARG A 43 -5.12 5.64 -11.06
CA ARG A 43 -3.99 4.78 -10.68
C ARG A 43 -4.32 3.30 -10.92
N LEU A 44 -5.52 2.84 -10.55
CA LEU A 44 -5.96 1.46 -10.78
C LEU A 44 -6.04 1.13 -12.28
N GLN A 45 -6.57 2.03 -13.12
CA GLN A 45 -6.61 1.82 -14.58
C GLN A 45 -5.21 1.72 -15.19
N ASN A 46 -4.31 2.62 -14.78
CA ASN A 46 -2.91 2.58 -15.19
C ASN A 46 -2.26 1.25 -14.80
N TRP A 47 -2.57 0.76 -13.61
CA TRP A 47 -1.99 -0.46 -13.10
C TRP A 47 -2.51 -1.72 -13.81
N ARG A 48 -3.83 -1.80 -14.08
CA ARG A 48 -4.42 -2.85 -14.93
C ARG A 48 -3.78 -2.90 -16.32
N THR A 49 -3.43 -1.74 -16.87
CA THR A 49 -2.78 -1.67 -18.18
C THR A 49 -1.34 -2.16 -18.13
N GLN A 50 -0.63 -1.91 -17.03
CA GLN A 50 0.80 -2.21 -16.87
C GLN A 50 1.07 -3.64 -16.40
N CYS A 51 0.22 -4.21 -15.54
CA CYS A 51 0.43 -5.52 -14.93
C CYS A 51 -0.74 -6.47 -15.32
N GLN A 52 -0.82 -6.78 -16.62
CA GLN A 52 -1.96 -7.46 -17.26
C GLN A 52 -2.31 -8.89 -16.81
N PRO A 53 -1.41 -9.74 -16.26
CA PRO A 53 -1.84 -11.06 -15.77
C PRO A 53 -2.53 -11.00 -14.40
N LEU A 54 -2.31 -9.93 -13.63
CA LEU A 54 -2.77 -9.85 -12.24
C LEU A 54 -4.24 -9.38 -12.16
N GLN A 55 -5.01 -10.05 -11.31
CA GLN A 55 -6.33 -9.57 -10.89
C GLN A 55 -6.17 -8.67 -9.66
N PHE A 56 -7.06 -7.67 -9.55
CA PHE A 56 -7.03 -6.71 -8.46
C PHE A 56 -8.42 -6.53 -7.87
N THR A 57 -8.52 -6.69 -6.56
CA THR A 57 -9.73 -6.45 -5.78
C THR A 57 -9.54 -5.21 -4.92
N TRP A 58 -10.54 -4.33 -4.93
CA TRP A 58 -10.51 -3.11 -4.13
C TRP A 58 -10.75 -3.44 -2.67
N VAL A 59 -9.80 -3.09 -1.80
CA VAL A 59 -9.96 -3.21 -0.35
C VAL A 59 -10.45 -1.90 0.25
N GLY A 60 -9.79 -0.79 -0.08
CA GLY A 60 -10.17 0.53 0.44
C GLY A 60 -9.23 1.64 0.01
N ASP A 61 -9.73 2.86 0.14
CA ASP A 61 -8.97 4.09 0.01
C ASP A 61 -9.35 5.09 1.10
N TRP A 62 -8.37 5.85 1.58
CA TRP A 62 -8.56 6.80 2.67
C TRP A 62 -7.85 8.09 2.33
N GLU A 63 -8.63 9.18 2.31
CA GLU A 63 -8.10 10.53 2.16
C GLU A 63 -7.26 10.88 3.39
N VAL A 64 -6.06 11.38 3.13
CA VAL A 64 -5.11 11.77 4.18
C VAL A 64 -4.34 13.02 3.78
N SER A 65 -3.93 13.78 4.80
CA SER A 65 -3.16 15.02 4.60
C SER A 65 -1.69 14.78 4.26
N HIS A 66 -1.16 13.61 4.62
CA HIS A 66 0.27 13.30 4.57
C HIS A 66 0.58 11.97 3.85
N CYS A 67 0.00 11.76 2.67
CA CYS A 67 -0.01 10.44 2.00
C CYS A 67 1.37 9.79 1.87
N ARG A 68 2.39 10.52 1.39
CA ARG A 68 3.76 9.97 1.27
C ARG A 68 4.39 9.55 2.60
N ARG A 69 4.08 10.25 3.69
CA ARG A 69 4.65 9.97 5.01
C ARG A 69 3.93 8.77 5.63
N ILE A 70 2.61 8.73 5.50
CA ILE A 70 1.76 7.63 5.97
C ILE A 70 2.08 6.33 5.22
N GLU A 71 2.19 6.37 3.89
CA GLU A 71 2.55 5.21 3.06
C GLU A 71 3.85 4.56 3.56
N LYS A 72 4.91 5.35 3.80
CA LYS A 72 6.19 4.83 4.32
C LYS A 72 6.06 4.20 5.70
N LEU A 73 5.26 4.80 6.58
CA LEU A 73 5.05 4.29 7.93
C LEU A 73 4.24 2.99 7.90
N LEU A 74 3.22 2.91 7.05
CA LEU A 74 2.48 1.67 6.78
C LEU A 74 3.39 0.58 6.23
N HIS A 75 4.21 0.89 5.21
CA HIS A 75 5.18 -0.07 4.70
C HIS A 75 6.15 -0.53 5.81
N SER A 76 6.63 0.37 6.66
CA SER A 76 7.54 0.00 7.76
C SER A 76 6.86 -0.87 8.83
N GLU A 77 5.58 -0.63 9.15
CA GLU A 77 4.82 -1.45 10.09
C GLU A 77 4.47 -2.82 9.49
N LEU A 78 4.19 -2.88 8.19
CA LEU A 78 3.91 -4.12 7.45
C LEU A 78 5.18 -4.95 7.18
N ASP A 79 6.35 -4.33 7.02
CA ASP A 79 7.65 -5.03 6.89
C ASP A 79 7.97 -5.89 8.11
N GLY A 80 7.42 -5.56 9.28
CA GLY A 80 7.60 -6.35 10.49
C GLY A 80 6.75 -7.64 10.55
N LEU A 81 5.90 -7.89 9.55
CA LEU A 81 4.85 -8.90 9.61
C LEU A 81 4.87 -9.93 8.46
N ILE A 82 5.75 -9.80 7.45
CA ILE A 82 5.50 -10.34 6.09
C ILE A 82 6.80 -10.69 5.32
N GLU A 83 6.83 -11.82 4.60
CA GLU A 83 7.84 -12.18 3.58
C GLU A 83 7.56 -11.52 2.20
N TYR A 84 8.63 -11.28 1.43
CA TYR A 84 8.63 -10.38 0.27
C TYR A 84 8.61 -11.15 -1.05
N LEU A 85 7.57 -10.98 -1.87
CA LEU A 85 7.54 -11.55 -3.22
C LEU A 85 8.01 -10.53 -4.26
N GLU A 86 9.24 -10.74 -4.71
CA GLU A 86 9.92 -9.93 -5.72
C GLU A 86 9.70 -10.54 -7.11
N SER A 87 8.50 -10.50 -7.70
CA SER A 87 8.37 -10.87 -9.12
C SER A 87 7.22 -10.25 -9.93
N THR A 88 7.63 -9.81 -11.13
CA THR A 88 6.87 -9.65 -12.39
C THR A 88 5.87 -8.51 -12.54
N CYS A 89 6.25 -7.28 -12.18
CA CYS A 89 5.89 -6.15 -13.04
C CYS A 89 7.18 -5.40 -13.46
N THR A 90 7.59 -5.60 -14.71
CA THR A 90 8.89 -5.20 -15.27
C THR A 90 9.10 -3.69 -15.38
N SER A 91 8.08 -2.87 -15.08
CA SER A 91 8.12 -1.43 -15.32
C SER A 91 8.31 -0.56 -14.09
N HIS A 92 8.14 -1.05 -12.85
CA HIS A 92 8.23 -0.20 -11.67
C HIS A 92 8.82 -0.89 -10.43
N HIS A 93 9.59 -0.13 -9.66
CA HIS A 93 9.93 -0.38 -8.24
C HIS A 93 8.65 -0.35 -7.40
N ASP A 94 7.77 -1.32 -7.59
CA ASP A 94 6.53 -1.45 -6.85
C ASP A 94 6.71 -2.56 -5.81
N ASN A 95 6.73 -2.17 -4.53
CA ASN A 95 6.84 -3.10 -3.42
C ASN A 95 5.50 -3.86 -3.27
N TYR A 96 5.56 -5.20 -3.21
CA TYR A 96 4.45 -6.14 -2.99
C TYR A 96 4.61 -6.79 -1.61
N LYS A 97 3.51 -7.16 -0.93
CA LYS A 97 3.56 -7.74 0.43
C LYS A 97 2.51 -8.84 0.64
N GLU A 98 2.92 -9.99 1.18
CA GLU A 98 2.13 -11.16 1.55
C GLU A 98 1.66 -11.16 3.02
N MET A 99 0.35 -11.08 3.31
CA MET A 99 -0.18 -11.14 4.68
C MET A 99 -0.76 -12.51 5.02
N ASP A 100 -0.44 -13.05 6.19
CA ASP A 100 -1.12 -14.23 6.73
C ASP A 100 -2.55 -13.84 7.15
N GLY A 101 -3.56 -14.41 6.47
CA GLY A 101 -4.98 -14.33 6.82
C GLY A 101 -5.74 -13.02 6.55
N TRP A 102 -7.03 -13.17 6.20
CA TRP A 102 -8.00 -12.09 5.98
C TRP A 102 -8.28 -11.21 7.21
N GLU A 103 -8.02 -11.71 8.43
CA GLU A 103 -8.24 -10.97 9.68
C GLU A 103 -7.28 -9.77 9.83
N SER A 104 -6.17 -9.78 9.11
CA SER A 104 -5.09 -8.79 9.16
C SER A 104 -5.34 -7.56 8.26
N ILE A 105 -6.31 -7.62 7.34
CA ILE A 105 -6.71 -6.52 6.45
C ILE A 105 -7.68 -5.55 7.13
N LEU A 106 -8.51 -6.07 8.04
CA LEU A 106 -9.53 -5.31 8.76
C LEU A 106 -9.00 -4.11 9.58
N PRO A 107 -7.76 -4.10 10.13
CA PRO A 107 -7.20 -2.93 10.82
C PRO A 107 -6.50 -1.91 9.90
N MET A 108 -6.44 -2.09 8.56
CA MET A 108 -5.72 -1.15 7.67
C MET A 108 -6.17 0.30 7.84
N ARG A 109 -7.49 0.52 7.93
CA ARG A 109 -8.04 1.83 8.24
C ARG A 109 -7.54 2.37 9.58
N GLY A 110 -7.52 1.52 10.62
CA GLY A 110 -7.01 1.89 11.94
C GLY A 110 -5.52 2.23 11.94
N MET A 111 -4.72 1.56 11.12
CA MET A 111 -3.29 1.86 10.93
C MET A 111 -3.10 3.21 10.23
N VAL A 112 -3.87 3.49 9.17
CA VAL A 112 -3.85 4.78 8.47
C VAL A 112 -4.21 5.92 9.43
N GLU A 113 -5.32 5.79 10.17
CA GLU A 113 -5.78 6.79 11.13
C GLU A 113 -4.79 7.00 12.29
N LYS A 114 -4.14 5.92 12.77
CA LYS A 114 -3.09 5.97 13.78
C LYS A 114 -1.91 6.81 13.30
N TRP A 115 -1.43 6.58 12.07
CA TRP A 115 -0.28 7.31 11.53
C TRP A 115 -0.60 8.75 11.18
N GLU A 116 -1.81 9.02 10.70
CA GLU A 116 -2.26 10.40 10.46
C GLU A 116 -2.25 11.21 11.76
N LYS A 117 -2.88 10.69 12.82
CA LYS A 117 -2.86 11.32 14.16
C LYS A 117 -1.44 11.48 14.71
N PHE A 118 -0.56 10.51 14.47
CA PHE A 118 0.84 10.60 14.88
C PHE A 118 1.55 11.77 14.18
N ILE A 119 1.37 11.94 12.88
CA ILE A 119 2.01 13.02 12.11
C ILE A 119 1.46 14.39 12.53
N GLU A 120 0.15 14.51 12.71
CA GLU A 120 -0.47 15.75 13.21
C GLU A 120 0.04 16.15 14.59
N LYS A 121 0.25 15.17 15.47
CA LYS A 121 0.80 15.38 16.81
C LYS A 121 2.29 15.71 16.82
N TYR A 122 3.04 15.21 15.85
CA TYR A 122 4.50 15.39 15.73
C TYR A 122 4.89 15.96 14.35
N PRO A 123 4.51 17.22 14.04
CA PRO A 123 4.78 17.87 12.77
C PRO A 123 6.22 18.37 12.70
N ASN A 124 7.19 17.46 12.57
CA ASN A 124 8.60 17.81 12.28
C ASN A 124 8.80 18.19 10.81
#